data_AF-A0A822D555-F1
#
_entry.id   AF-A0A822D555-F1
#
_cell.length_a   1.000
_cell.length_b   1.000
_cell.length_c   1.000
_cell.angle_alpha   90.00
_cell.angle_beta   90.00
_cell.angle_gamma   90.00
#
_symmetry.space_group_name_H-M   'P 1'
#
loop_
_entity.id
_entity.type
_entity.pdbx_description
1 polymer ?
#
loop_
_entity_poly.entity_id
_entity_poly.type
_entity_poly.pdbx_seq_one_letter_code
_entity_poly.pdbx_strand_id
1 'polypeptide(L)'
;MTSTLRKMNESSETGEAHQEMIYPFRFGTSNKLIYLTQEQLDRIPYLSALVAHKNDFSSIENENGEYVLSSRIRYTWFTAILRSITTEQPSALFTELPEDVNVLAMLQLYDYLCINPLSVPLLKGI
;
A
#
# COMPACT_ATOMS: atom_id res chain seq x y z
N MET A 1 60.72 11.93 16.42
CA MET A 1 59.63 11.67 15.45
C MET A 1 58.52 10.98 16.23
N THR A 2 57.57 11.73 16.81
CA THR A 2 56.19 11.91 16.30
C THR A 2 55.52 10.55 16.03
N SER A 3 54.33 10.20 16.55
CA SER A 3 53.29 11.00 17.17
C SER A 3 52.35 10.10 17.96
N THR A 4 51.87 10.65 19.07
CA THR A 4 50.67 10.31 19.84
C THR A 4 49.46 10.00 18.94
N LEU A 5 48.62 9.02 19.34
CA LEU A 5 47.15 9.05 19.29
C LEU A 5 46.57 7.69 19.69
N ARG A 6 46.30 7.50 20.99
CA ARG A 6 45.38 6.47 21.49
C ARG A 6 44.39 7.11 22.46
N LYS A 7 43.32 7.64 21.89
CA LYS A 7 42.04 8.09 22.46
C LYS A 7 41.11 8.18 21.24
N MET A 8 39.83 7.90 21.24
CA MET A 8 38.81 7.39 22.15
C MET A 8 37.59 7.25 21.21
N ASN A 9 36.58 6.49 21.62
CA ASN A 9 35.22 6.53 21.09
C ASN A 9 35.03 6.11 19.63
N GLU A 10 34.61 4.86 19.47
CA GLU A 10 33.39 4.60 18.69
C GLU A 10 32.54 3.62 19.49
N SER A 11 31.72 4.17 20.40
CA SER A 11 30.46 3.55 20.76
C SER A 11 29.62 3.56 19.48
N SER A 12 29.70 2.47 18.71
CA SER A 12 28.74 2.21 17.65
C SER A 12 27.43 1.84 18.32
N GLU A 13 26.65 2.87 18.64
CA GLU A 13 25.21 2.75 18.80
C GLU A 13 24.68 2.14 17.50
N THR A 14 24.35 0.85 17.55
CA THR A 14 23.55 0.17 16.54
C THR A 14 22.16 0.79 16.52
N GLY A 15 22.03 1.94 15.89
CA GLY A 15 20.78 2.36 15.27
C GLY A 15 20.57 1.44 14.08
N GLU A 16 19.81 0.37 14.28
CA GLU A 16 19.22 -0.36 13.16
C GLU A 16 18.38 0.63 12.36
N ALA A 17 18.93 1.13 11.25
CA ALA A 17 18.12 1.74 10.23
C ALA A 17 17.16 0.65 9.76
N HIS A 18 15.94 0.63 10.29
CA HIS A 18 14.88 -0.21 9.77
C HIS A 18 14.76 0.09 8.28
N GLN A 19 15.27 -0.82 7.44
CA GLN A 19 14.99 -0.79 6.02
C GLN A 19 13.48 -0.97 5.91
N GLU A 20 12.80 0.11 5.54
CA GLU A 20 11.37 0.08 5.29
C GLU A 20 11.13 -0.92 4.16
N MET A 21 10.44 -2.01 4.47
CA MET A 21 10.10 -3.01 3.44
C MET A 21 9.14 -2.37 2.44
N ILE A 22 9.53 -2.42 1.18
CA ILE A 22 8.76 -1.88 0.05
C ILE A 22 8.35 -3.03 -0.87
N TYR A 23 7.07 -3.07 -1.20
CA TYR A 23 6.45 -4.13 -1.99
C TYR A 23 5.99 -3.59 -3.36
N PRO A 24 6.52 -4.10 -4.49
CA PRO A 24 6.14 -3.66 -5.83
C PRO A 24 4.90 -4.39 -6.37
N PHE A 25 3.86 -3.64 -6.71
CA PHE A 25 2.62 -4.17 -7.29
C PHE A 25 2.37 -3.64 -8.69
N ARG A 26 2.18 -4.55 -9.65
CA ARG A 26 1.93 -4.22 -11.07
C ARG A 26 0.47 -4.44 -11.43
N PHE A 27 -0.15 -3.41 -12.01
CA PHE A 27 -1.54 -3.47 -12.46
C PHE A 27 -1.64 -4.18 -13.81
N GLY A 28 -2.31 -5.33 -13.87
CA GLY A 28 -2.41 -6.13 -15.09
C GLY A 28 -3.09 -5.42 -16.28
N THR A 29 -3.96 -4.45 -16.04
CA THR A 29 -4.68 -3.73 -17.11
C THR A 29 -3.94 -2.53 -17.68
N SER A 30 -3.20 -1.79 -16.85
CA SER A 30 -2.54 -0.55 -17.27
C SER A 30 -1.01 -0.65 -17.31
N ASN A 31 -0.46 -1.79 -16.90
CA ASN A 31 0.98 -2.02 -16.71
C ASN A 31 1.67 -0.97 -15.83
N LYS A 32 0.89 -0.27 -14.98
CA LYS A 32 1.41 0.71 -14.03
C LYS A 32 1.97 -0.03 -12.82
N LEU A 33 2.90 0.61 -12.14
CA LEU A 33 3.57 0.08 -10.97
C LEU A 33 3.27 0.99 -9.77
N ILE A 34 3.07 0.39 -8.61
CA ILE A 34 3.02 1.09 -7.33
C ILE A 34 3.91 0.37 -6.32
N TYR A 35 4.50 1.14 -5.42
CA TYR A 35 5.33 0.65 -4.33
C TYR A 35 4.61 0.95 -3.03
N LEU A 36 4.35 -0.08 -2.23
CA LEU A 36 3.68 0.06 -0.95
C LEU A 36 4.66 -0.23 0.19
N THR A 37 4.62 0.59 1.23
CA THR A 37 5.30 0.29 2.49
C THR A 37 4.54 -0.80 3.25
N GLN A 38 5.16 -1.43 4.26
CA GLN A 38 4.46 -2.38 5.12
C GLN A 38 3.19 -1.77 5.76
N GLU A 39 3.26 -0.51 6.21
CA GLU A 39 2.11 0.17 6.82
C GLU A 39 0.94 0.32 5.83
N GLN A 40 1.23 0.67 4.57
CA GLN A 40 0.21 0.78 3.53
C GLN A 40 -0.36 -0.59 3.16
N LEU A 41 0.50 -1.60 3.12
CA LEU A 41 0.11 -2.98 2.82
C LEU A 41 -0.87 -3.51 3.86
N ASP A 42 -0.58 -3.31 5.16
CA ASP A 42 -1.40 -3.79 6.28
C ASP A 42 -2.82 -3.20 6.31
N ARG A 43 -3.03 -2.05 5.65
CA ARG A 43 -4.36 -1.44 5.47
C ARG A 43 -5.19 -2.11 4.38
N ILE A 44 -4.61 -3.02 3.59
CA ILE A 44 -5.25 -3.68 2.44
C ILE A 44 -5.11 -5.21 2.59
N PRO A 45 -6.03 -5.87 3.33
CA PRO A 45 -5.88 -7.28 3.70
C PRO A 45 -5.72 -8.24 2.52
N TYR A 46 -6.37 -7.98 1.39
CA TYR A 46 -6.18 -8.75 0.17
C TYR A 46 -4.71 -8.77 -0.27
N LEU A 47 -4.03 -7.61 -0.25
CA LEU A 47 -2.63 -7.52 -0.66
C LEU A 47 -1.69 -8.11 0.39
N SER A 48 -1.96 -7.91 1.69
CA SER A 48 -1.20 -8.57 2.76
C SER A 48 -1.25 -10.09 2.62
N ALA A 49 -2.42 -10.65 2.34
CA ALA A 49 -2.58 -12.09 2.11
C ALA A 49 -1.80 -12.54 0.86
N LEU A 50 -1.83 -11.76 -0.21
CA LEU A 50 -1.13 -12.04 -1.46
C LEU A 50 0.40 -12.11 -1.25
N VAL A 51 0.95 -11.23 -0.41
CA VAL A 51 2.38 -11.25 -0.01
C VAL A 51 2.69 -12.42 0.92
N ALA A 52 1.88 -12.63 1.96
CA ALA A 52 2.10 -13.67 2.97
C ALA A 52 2.05 -15.09 2.39
N HIS A 53 1.17 -15.30 1.41
CA HIS A 53 0.93 -16.59 0.77
C HIS A 53 1.60 -16.70 -0.60
N LYS A 54 2.62 -15.88 -0.89
CA LYS A 54 3.25 -15.86 -2.22
C LYS A 54 3.76 -17.23 -2.71
N ASN A 55 4.15 -18.11 -1.79
CA ASN A 55 4.61 -19.47 -2.10
C ASN A 55 3.45 -20.45 -2.38
N ASP A 56 2.24 -20.10 -2.00
CA ASP A 56 1.05 -20.96 -2.12
C ASP A 56 0.40 -20.84 -3.51
N PHE A 57 0.81 -19.85 -4.30
CA PHE A 57 0.28 -19.59 -5.62
C PHE A 57 1.37 -19.65 -6.68
N SER A 58 1.11 -20.37 -7.77
CA SER A 58 2.09 -20.69 -8.80
C SER A 58 2.56 -19.51 -9.66
N SER A 59 1.95 -18.32 -9.58
CA SER A 59 2.29 -17.21 -10.48
C SER A 59 1.85 -15.82 -9.99
N ILE A 60 2.07 -15.49 -8.71
CA ILE A 60 1.72 -14.15 -8.21
C ILE A 60 2.78 -13.11 -8.55
N GLU A 61 4.06 -13.47 -8.47
CA GLU A 61 5.17 -12.60 -8.86
C GLU A 61 5.55 -12.85 -10.33
N ASN A 62 5.87 -11.78 -11.06
CA ASN A 62 6.48 -11.90 -12.38
C ASN A 62 8.01 -12.07 -12.27
N GLU A 63 8.68 -12.14 -13.42
CA GLU A 63 10.15 -12.27 -13.50
C GLU A 63 10.94 -11.12 -12.84
N ASN A 64 10.31 -9.97 -12.63
CA ASN A 64 10.90 -8.81 -11.95
C ASN A 64 10.66 -8.81 -10.43
N GLY A 65 10.01 -9.85 -9.88
CA GLY A 65 9.62 -9.90 -8.47
C GLY A 65 8.45 -8.97 -8.14
N GLU A 66 7.64 -8.57 -9.13
CA GLU A 66 6.49 -7.68 -8.93
C GLU A 66 5.21 -8.51 -8.78
N TYR A 67 4.43 -8.20 -7.76
CA TYR A 67 3.13 -8.81 -7.50
C TYR A 67 2.13 -8.35 -8.57
N VAL A 68 1.68 -9.28 -9.42
CA VAL A 68 0.76 -8.96 -10.52
C VAL A 68 -0.68 -8.95 -10.01
N LEU A 69 -1.29 -7.76 -10.06
CA LEU A 69 -2.65 -7.54 -9.61
C LEU A 69 -3.69 -8.00 -10.64
N SER A 70 -4.80 -8.54 -10.13
CA SER A 70 -5.99 -8.87 -10.90
C SER A 70 -6.45 -7.69 -11.76
N SER A 71 -6.92 -7.97 -12.98
CA SER A 71 -7.44 -6.96 -13.90
C SER A 71 -8.64 -6.18 -13.38
N ARG A 72 -9.31 -6.71 -12.35
CA ARG A 72 -10.39 -6.03 -11.62
C ARG A 72 -9.91 -4.80 -10.84
N ILE A 73 -8.65 -4.78 -10.43
CA ILE A 73 -8.06 -3.67 -9.69
C ILE A 73 -7.59 -2.62 -10.71
N ARG A 74 -8.34 -1.53 -10.84
CA ARG A 74 -7.97 -0.41 -11.71
C ARG A 74 -7.07 0.56 -10.98
N TYR A 75 -5.99 0.99 -11.66
CA TYR A 75 -4.99 1.89 -11.07
C TYR A 75 -5.60 3.14 -10.45
N THR A 76 -6.42 3.89 -11.18
CA THR A 76 -6.98 5.18 -10.72
C THR A 76 -7.86 5.03 -9.49
N TRP A 77 -8.61 3.93 -9.42
CA TRP A 77 -9.47 3.64 -8.28
C TRP A 77 -8.67 3.18 -7.08
N PHE A 78 -7.69 2.30 -7.32
CA PHE A 78 -6.78 1.86 -6.27
C PHE A 78 -6.03 3.04 -5.64
N THR A 79 -5.52 3.98 -6.44
CA THR A 79 -4.80 5.16 -5.93
C THR A 79 -5.70 6.06 -5.09
N ALA A 80 -6.96 6.27 -5.50
CA ALA A 80 -7.92 7.04 -4.71
C ALA A 80 -8.25 6.35 -3.38
N ILE A 81 -8.49 5.04 -3.42
CA ILE A 81 -8.73 4.21 -2.22
C ILE A 81 -7.53 4.28 -1.28
N LEU A 82 -6.32 4.03 -1.79
CA LEU A 82 -5.08 4.09 -1.01
C LEU A 82 -4.91 5.46 -0.35
N ARG A 83 -5.09 6.55 -1.12
CA ARG A 83 -5.02 7.90 -0.56
C ARG A 83 -6.02 8.08 0.58
N SER A 84 -7.28 7.69 0.38
CA SER A 84 -8.32 7.85 1.39
C SER A 84 -8.05 7.09 2.69
N ILE A 85 -7.59 5.84 2.60
CA ILE A 85 -7.27 5.03 3.79
C ILE A 85 -5.97 5.47 4.47
N THR A 86 -5.01 6.02 3.73
CA THR A 86 -3.76 6.55 4.30
C THR A 86 -3.98 7.91 4.96
N THR A 87 -4.81 8.80 4.38
CA THR A 87 -5.09 10.11 4.96
C THR A 87 -6.27 10.12 5.93
N GLU A 88 -6.95 8.97 6.10
CA GLU A 88 -8.19 8.85 6.89
C GLU A 88 -9.28 9.85 6.46
N GLN A 89 -9.33 10.16 5.16
CA GLN A 89 -10.29 11.09 4.59
C GLN A 89 -11.13 10.37 3.53
N PRO A 90 -12.33 9.89 3.90
CA PRO A 90 -13.27 9.29 2.95
C PRO A 90 -13.68 10.26 1.83
N SER A 91 -13.67 11.57 2.10
CA SER A 91 -13.96 12.61 1.11
C SER A 91 -12.98 12.61 -0.08
N ALA A 92 -11.75 12.12 0.10
CA ALA A 92 -10.76 12.00 -0.98
C ALA A 92 -11.26 11.10 -2.13
N LEU A 93 -12.12 10.14 -1.82
CA LEU A 93 -12.74 9.26 -2.82
C LEU A 93 -13.65 10.03 -3.77
N PHE A 94 -14.32 11.07 -3.28
CA PHE A 94 -15.32 11.84 -4.03
C PHE A 94 -14.73 13.08 -4.70
N THR A 95 -13.53 13.51 -4.32
CA THR A 95 -12.85 14.66 -4.93
C THR A 95 -11.89 14.27 -6.05
N GLU A 96 -11.35 13.06 -6.04
CA GLU A 96 -10.41 12.59 -7.07
C GLU A 96 -11.06 11.85 -8.23
N LEU A 97 -12.26 11.31 -8.02
CA LEU A 97 -12.99 10.58 -9.05
C LEU A 97 -13.87 11.55 -9.84
N PRO A 98 -13.85 11.54 -11.18
CA PRO A 98 -14.77 12.36 -11.96
C PRO A 98 -16.24 12.01 -11.64
N GLU A 99 -17.14 12.98 -11.76
CA GLU A 99 -18.55 12.87 -11.33
C GLU A 99 -19.33 11.71 -11.98
N ASP A 100 -18.84 11.20 -13.10
CA ASP A 100 -19.38 10.06 -13.84
C ASP A 100 -18.88 8.69 -13.33
N VAL A 101 -18.03 8.67 -12.31
CA VAL A 101 -17.51 7.41 -11.79
C VAL A 101 -18.60 6.60 -11.10
N ASN A 102 -18.70 5.36 -11.55
CA ASN A 102 -19.58 4.35 -10.97
C ASN A 102 -19.16 4.04 -9.52
N VAL A 103 -19.76 4.76 -8.57
CA VAL A 103 -19.58 4.60 -7.12
C VAL A 103 -19.80 3.14 -6.69
N LEU A 104 -20.77 2.44 -7.29
CA LEU A 104 -21.01 1.03 -6.98
C LEU A 104 -19.80 0.16 -7.30
N ALA A 105 -19.19 0.36 -8.46
CA ALA A 105 -18.02 -0.41 -8.86
C ALA A 105 -16.76 -0.07 -8.02
N MET A 106 -16.71 1.11 -7.44
CA MET A 106 -15.70 1.45 -6.43
C MET A 106 -15.95 0.75 -5.09
N LEU A 107 -17.20 0.72 -4.61
CA LEU A 107 -17.57 -0.01 -3.40
C LEU A 107 -17.29 -1.52 -3.55
N GLN A 108 -17.54 -2.07 -4.74
CA GLN A 108 -17.16 -3.45 -5.08
C GLN A 108 -15.64 -3.67 -5.01
N LEU A 109 -14.83 -2.68 -5.39
CA LEU A 109 -13.38 -2.78 -5.24
C LEU A 109 -12.95 -2.70 -3.77
N TYR A 110 -13.61 -1.88 -2.95
CA TYR A 110 -13.40 -1.85 -1.49
C TYR A 110 -13.60 -3.23 -0.86
N ASP A 111 -14.73 -3.86 -1.20
CA ASP A 111 -15.08 -5.20 -0.73
C ASP A 111 -14.09 -6.26 -1.24
N TYR A 112 -13.74 -6.20 -2.53
CA TYR A 112 -12.75 -7.10 -3.13
C TYR A 112 -11.36 -6.99 -2.47
N LEU A 113 -10.96 -5.78 -2.08
CA LEU A 113 -9.71 -5.54 -1.37
C LEU A 113 -9.79 -5.89 0.14
N CYS A 114 -10.96 -6.32 0.61
CA CYS A 114 -11.25 -6.63 2.00
C CYS A 114 -10.97 -5.47 2.95
N ILE A 115 -11.16 -4.23 2.48
CA ILE A 115 -10.95 -3.03 3.30
C ILE A 115 -12.20 -2.84 4.16
N ASN A 116 -12.01 -2.61 5.46
CA ASN A 116 -13.11 -2.34 6.38
C ASN A 116 -14.03 -1.23 5.82
N PRO A 117 -15.36 -1.36 6.02
CA PRO A 117 -16.29 -0.36 5.54
C PRO A 117 -15.91 1.02 6.08
N LEU A 118 -15.94 2.01 5.19
CA LEU A 118 -15.69 3.40 5.55
C LEU A 118 -16.54 3.78 6.76
N SER A 119 -15.90 4.24 7.83
CA SER A 119 -16.58 4.88 8.94
C SER A 119 -17.22 6.16 8.44
N VAL A 120 -18.41 6.07 7.86
CA VAL A 120 -19.21 7.25 7.54
C VAL A 120 -19.57 7.87 8.88
N PRO A 121 -19.20 9.12 9.16
CA PRO A 121 -19.71 9.79 10.34
C PRO A 121 -21.23 9.82 10.19
N LEU A 122 -21.91 8.95 10.96
CA LEU A 122 -23.35 9.04 11.13
C LEU A 122 -23.60 10.47 11.59
N LEU A 123 -24.35 11.24 10.79
CA LEU A 123 -24.85 12.54 11.21
C LEU A 123 -25.44 12.33 12.61
N LYS A 124 -24.80 12.90 13.63
CA LYS A 124 -25.44 13.04 14.94
C LYS A 124 -26.74 13.79 14.63
N GLY A 125 -27.85 13.11 14.88
CA GLY A 125 -29.18 13.50 14.44
C GLY A 125 -29.41 15.01 14.51
N ILE A 126 -29.91 15.54 13.40
CA ILE A 126 -30.61 16.82 13.36
C ILE A 126 -31.92 16.66 14.11
#